data_AF-A0A3R7DLV4-F1
#
_entry.id   AF-A0A3R7DLV4-F1
#
_cell.length_a   1.000
_cell.length_b   1.000
_cell.length_c   1.000
_cell.angle_alpha   90.00
_cell.angle_beta   90.00
_cell.angle_gamma   90.00
#
_symmetry.space_group_name_H-M   'P 1'
#
loop_
_entity.id
_entity.type
_entity.pdbx_description
1 polymer ?
#
loop_
_entity_poly.entity_id
_entity_poly.type
_entity_poly.pdbx_seq_one_letter_code
_entity_poly.pdbx_strand_id
1 'polypeptide(L)'
;MQTTLEYLTAGVIVLLILGTTTTYASNLIYDRIRTLEAETRLERVDRILEILLLSPGRPPDWGEGVERPQALGLAMENALKPYQLDPLKVRRLREGENGYLSPYEIRELLGIDPAYYISIEIRPIYEVEIEQLS
;
A
#
# COMPACT_ATOMS: atom_id res chain seq x y z
N MET A 1 -30.03 -42.72 -41.60
CA MET A 1 -29.54 -42.93 -40.22
C MET A 1 -28.11 -42.44 -40.00
N GLN A 2 -27.24 -42.46 -41.01
CA GLN A 2 -25.84 -42.01 -40.89
C GLN A 2 -25.73 -40.48 -40.75
N THR A 3 -26.44 -39.72 -41.58
CA THR A 3 -26.44 -38.24 -41.57
C THR A 3 -26.99 -37.64 -40.27
N THR A 4 -28.01 -38.28 -39.67
CA THR A 4 -28.56 -37.86 -38.37
C THR A 4 -27.58 -38.04 -37.21
N LEU A 5 -26.72 -39.06 -37.29
CA LEU A 5 -25.72 -39.34 -36.26
C LEU A 5 -24.54 -38.35 -36.37
N GLU A 6 -24.14 -38.00 -37.60
CA GLU A 6 -23.16 -36.96 -37.89
C GLU A 6 -23.58 -35.60 -37.33
N TYR A 7 -24.83 -35.16 -37.54
CA TYR A 7 -25.32 -33.90 -36.96
C TYR A 7 -25.34 -33.90 -35.43
N LEU A 8 -25.68 -35.04 -34.81
CA LEU A 8 -25.69 -35.19 -33.36
C LEU A 8 -24.27 -35.10 -32.78
N THR A 9 -23.30 -35.75 -33.43
CA THR A 9 -21.88 -35.64 -33.04
C THR A 9 -21.33 -34.23 -33.22
N ALA A 10 -21.68 -33.54 -34.30
CA ALA A 10 -21.28 -32.15 -34.51
C ALA A 10 -21.85 -31.23 -33.41
N GLY A 11 -23.11 -31.43 -33.01
CA GLY A 11 -23.73 -30.68 -31.91
C GLY A 11 -23.02 -30.90 -30.57
N VAL A 12 -22.65 -32.13 -30.25
CA VAL A 12 -21.91 -32.46 -29.02
C VAL A 12 -20.51 -31.82 -29.04
N ILE A 13 -19.82 -31.86 -30.18
CA ILE A 13 -18.49 -31.25 -30.32
C ILE A 13 -18.57 -29.72 -30.12
N VAL A 14 -19.58 -29.06 -30.70
CA VAL A 14 -19.77 -27.61 -30.53
C VAL A 14 -20.05 -27.27 -29.06
N LEU A 15 -20.87 -28.05 -28.37
CA LEU A 15 -21.14 -27.84 -26.94
C LEU A 15 -19.88 -28.03 -26.08
N LEU A 16 -19.04 -29.02 -26.39
CA LEU A 16 -17.77 -29.25 -25.71
C LEU A 16 -16.77 -28.11 -25.95
N ILE A 17 -16.69 -27.60 -27.18
CA ILE A 17 -15.83 -26.46 -27.51
C ILE A 17 -16.30 -25.21 -26.77
N LEU A 18 -17.61 -24.94 -26.74
CA LEU A 18 -18.15 -23.78 -26.03
C LEU A 18 -17.91 -23.88 -24.52
N GLY A 19 -18.13 -25.04 -23.91
CA GLY A 19 -17.92 -25.24 -22.47
C GLY A 19 -16.45 -25.15 -22.05
N THR A 20 -15.54 -25.66 -22.88
CA THR A 20 -14.10 -25.50 -22.62
C THR A 20 -13.66 -24.05 -22.83
N THR A 21 -14.13 -23.38 -23.88
CA THR A 21 -13.75 -21.99 -24.16
C THR A 21 -14.16 -21.04 -23.03
N THR A 22 -15.36 -21.19 -22.46
CA THR A 22 -15.81 -20.33 -21.36
C THR A 22 -14.99 -20.51 -20.09
N THR A 23 -14.60 -21.75 -19.78
CA THR A 23 -13.77 -22.06 -18.59
C THR A 23 -12.32 -21.61 -18.73
N TYR A 24 -11.72 -21.74 -19.91
CA TYR A 24 -10.39 -21.18 -20.18
C TYR A 24 -10.40 -19.65 -20.19
N ALA A 25 -11.42 -19.03 -20.79
CA ALA A 25 -11.56 -17.57 -20.81
C ALA A 25 -11.72 -16.99 -19.40
N SER A 26 -12.53 -17.61 -18.54
CA SER A 26 -12.68 -17.15 -17.15
C SER A 26 -11.37 -17.20 -16.40
N ASN A 27 -10.61 -18.30 -16.50
CA ASN A 27 -9.36 -18.46 -15.78
C ASN A 27 -8.30 -17.43 -16.21
N LEU A 28 -8.16 -17.19 -17.52
CA LEU A 28 -7.25 -16.17 -18.05
C LEU A 28 -7.62 -14.75 -17.60
N ILE A 29 -8.91 -14.43 -17.52
CA ILE A 29 -9.40 -13.13 -17.04
C ILE A 29 -9.11 -12.98 -15.55
N TYR A 30 -9.40 -14.00 -14.73
CA TYR A 30 -9.12 -13.94 -13.29
C TYR A 30 -7.64 -13.79 -12.98
N ASP A 31 -6.76 -14.51 -13.69
CA ASP A 31 -5.32 -14.38 -13.50
C ASP A 31 -4.82 -13.00 -13.90
N ARG A 32 -5.28 -12.44 -15.03
CA ARG A 32 -4.92 -11.07 -15.43
C ARG A 32 -5.41 -10.02 -14.45
N ILE A 33 -6.64 -10.15 -13.94
CA ILE A 33 -7.18 -9.22 -12.92
C ILE A 33 -6.31 -9.29 -11.66
N ARG A 34 -5.95 -10.49 -11.19
CA ARG A 34 -5.07 -10.66 -10.03
C ARG A 34 -3.69 -10.05 -10.24
N THR A 35 -3.09 -10.21 -11.42
CA THR A 35 -1.78 -9.60 -11.71
C THR A 35 -1.86 -8.07 -11.78
N LEU A 36 -2.91 -7.53 -12.41
CA LEU A 36 -3.11 -6.07 -12.48
C LEU A 36 -3.41 -5.48 -11.09
N GLU A 37 -4.19 -6.17 -10.26
CA GLU A 37 -4.40 -5.80 -8.86
C GLU A 37 -3.12 -5.85 -8.03
N ALA A 38 -2.23 -6.81 -8.30
CA ALA A 38 -0.94 -6.91 -7.64
C ALA A 38 0.01 -5.77 -8.05
N GLU A 39 0.12 -5.48 -9.34
CA GLU A 39 0.95 -4.38 -9.88
C GLU A 39 0.47 -3.02 -9.36
N THR A 40 -0.83 -2.74 -9.43
CA THR A 40 -1.41 -1.49 -8.91
C THR A 40 -1.27 -1.35 -7.39
N ARG A 41 -1.23 -2.47 -6.64
CA ARG A 41 -0.95 -2.47 -5.20
C ARG A 41 0.52 -2.13 -4.91
N LEU A 42 1.46 -2.68 -5.67
CA LEU A 42 2.89 -2.39 -5.50
C LEU A 42 3.19 -0.91 -5.79
N GLU A 43 2.68 -0.37 -6.89
CA GLU A 43 2.84 1.06 -7.22
C GLU A 43 2.26 1.98 -6.12
N ARG A 44 1.18 1.55 -5.46
CA ARG A 44 0.58 2.28 -4.34
C ARG A 44 1.48 2.25 -3.10
N VAL A 45 2.12 1.12 -2.80
CA VAL A 45 3.06 1.01 -1.66
C VAL A 45 4.29 1.89 -1.90
N ASP A 46 4.86 1.85 -3.10
CA ASP A 46 6.03 2.67 -3.45
C ASP A 46 5.72 4.16 -3.31
N ARG A 47 4.53 4.59 -3.79
CA ARG A 47 4.08 5.98 -3.62
C ARG A 47 3.91 6.37 -2.15
N ILE A 48 3.37 5.49 -1.30
CA ILE A 48 3.22 5.76 0.13
C ILE A 48 4.59 5.91 0.78
N LEU A 49 5.55 5.05 0.43
CA LEU A 49 6.93 5.14 0.92
C LEU A 49 7.60 6.43 0.47
N GLU A 50 7.44 6.82 -0.79
CA GLU A 50 7.94 8.10 -1.30
C GLU A 50 7.36 9.29 -0.54
N ILE A 51 6.04 9.31 -0.32
CA ILE A 51 5.38 10.36 0.47
C ILE A 51 5.94 10.38 1.89
N LEU A 52 6.03 9.23 2.56
CA LEU A 52 6.52 9.18 3.93
C LEU A 52 7.98 9.63 4.04
N LEU A 53 8.86 9.21 3.13
CA LEU A 53 10.30 9.37 3.28
C LEU A 53 10.87 10.62 2.59
N LEU A 54 10.16 11.18 1.61
CA LEU A 54 10.65 12.29 0.79
C LEU A 54 9.79 13.55 0.92
N SER A 55 8.54 13.45 1.37
CA SER A 55 7.69 14.62 1.62
C SER A 55 7.89 15.15 3.04
N PRO A 56 8.02 16.48 3.22
CA PRO A 56 7.96 17.09 4.55
C PRO A 56 6.53 17.15 5.11
N GLY A 57 5.50 16.89 4.31
CA GLY A 57 4.10 17.04 4.72
C GLY A 57 3.62 18.49 4.71
N ARG A 58 2.42 18.73 5.26
CA ARG A 58 1.82 20.07 5.37
C ARG A 58 1.10 20.25 6.71
N PRO A 59 1.41 21.32 7.47
CA PRO A 59 2.51 22.27 7.24
C PRO A 59 3.89 21.59 7.38
N PRO A 60 4.99 22.09 6.78
CA PRO A 60 6.29 21.39 6.79
C PRO A 60 6.89 21.14 8.17
N ASP A 61 6.52 21.94 9.16
CA ASP A 61 6.98 21.94 10.55
C ASP A 61 5.99 21.24 11.51
N TRP A 62 5.05 20.44 10.97
CA TRP A 62 3.99 19.82 11.76
C TRP A 62 4.50 18.97 12.94
N GLY A 63 5.77 18.54 12.94
CA GLY A 63 6.38 17.82 14.06
C GLY A 63 6.47 18.63 15.37
N GLU A 64 6.52 19.96 15.29
CA GLU A 64 6.63 20.84 16.47
C GLU A 64 5.28 21.13 17.14
N GLY A 65 4.19 21.01 16.37
CA GLY A 65 2.84 21.28 16.83
C GLY A 65 2.13 20.07 17.45
N VAL A 66 1.01 20.33 18.11
CA VAL A 66 0.06 19.30 18.57
C VAL A 66 -1.02 19.03 17.51
N GLU A 67 -1.21 19.98 16.59
CA GLU A 67 -2.25 19.93 15.58
C GLU A 67 -2.03 18.79 14.58
N ARG A 68 -3.15 18.27 14.07
CA ARG A 68 -3.14 17.24 13.04
C ARG A 68 -2.69 17.86 11.71
N PRO A 69 -1.68 17.28 11.02
CA PRO A 69 -1.26 17.80 9.72
C PRO A 69 -2.34 17.57 8.66
N GLN A 70 -2.31 18.40 7.62
CA GLN A 70 -3.18 18.27 6.45
C GLN A 70 -2.65 17.20 5.49
N ALA A 71 -1.32 17.06 5.40
CA ALA A 71 -0.67 16.03 4.60
C ALA A 71 0.49 15.42 5.40
N LEU A 72 0.56 14.09 5.41
CA LEU A 72 1.63 13.37 6.10
C LEU A 72 2.92 13.37 5.27
N GLY A 73 4.04 13.45 5.96
CA GLY A 73 5.37 13.31 5.39
C GLY A 73 6.40 13.43 6.51
N LEU A 74 7.34 12.49 6.59
CA LEU A 74 8.32 12.40 7.68
C LEU A 74 9.65 13.04 7.32
N ALA A 75 9.84 13.50 6.08
CA ALA A 75 11.09 14.11 5.68
C ALA A 75 11.31 15.44 6.41
N MET A 76 12.57 15.74 6.68
CA MET A 76 12.99 17.03 7.19
C MET A 76 12.80 18.11 6.10
N GLU A 77 12.30 19.28 6.50
CA GLU A 77 12.21 20.41 5.59
C GLU A 77 13.61 20.86 5.15
N ASN A 78 13.77 21.17 3.86
CA ASN A 78 15.05 21.59 3.28
C ASN A 78 16.22 20.59 3.52
N ALA A 79 15.90 19.30 3.65
CA ALA A 79 16.91 18.26 3.80
C ALA A 79 17.91 18.28 2.63
N LEU A 80 19.20 18.40 2.96
CA LEU A 80 20.30 18.35 1.99
C LEU A 80 20.50 16.95 1.41
N LYS A 81 20.00 15.92 2.11
CA LYS A 81 20.07 14.52 1.73
C LYS A 81 18.67 13.91 1.66
N PRO A 82 18.37 13.06 0.66
CA PRO A 82 17.12 12.32 0.64
C PRO A 82 17.07 11.35 1.84
N TYR A 83 15.86 10.96 2.24
CA TYR A 83 15.59 10.04 3.36
C TYR A 83 16.02 10.55 4.74
N GLN A 84 16.33 11.84 4.87
CA GLN A 84 16.54 12.46 6.18
C GLN A 84 15.18 12.72 6.82
N LEU A 85 14.86 11.92 7.83
CA LEU A 85 13.61 12.04 8.57
C LEU A 85 13.72 13.09 9.68
N ASP A 86 12.64 13.81 9.92
CA ASP A 86 12.50 14.73 11.05
C ASP A 86 12.18 13.93 12.33
N PRO A 87 13.05 13.97 13.36
CA PRO A 87 12.84 13.25 14.60
C PRO A 87 11.56 13.64 15.34
N LEU A 88 11.11 14.89 15.24
CA LEU A 88 9.90 15.37 15.93
C LEU A 88 8.65 14.78 15.29
N LYS A 89 8.62 14.71 13.95
CA LYS A 89 7.56 14.05 13.20
C LYS A 89 7.50 12.55 13.50
N VAL A 90 8.66 11.90 13.58
CA VAL A 90 8.77 10.48 13.91
C VAL A 90 8.27 10.19 15.32
N ARG A 91 8.58 11.04 16.31
CA ARG A 91 8.09 10.89 17.68
C ARG A 91 6.57 10.88 17.74
N ARG A 92 5.88 11.71 16.95
CA ARG A 92 4.42 11.75 16.90
C ARG A 92 3.77 10.45 16.38
N LEU A 93 4.54 9.48 15.88
CA LEU A 93 4.05 8.13 15.55
C LEU A 93 4.00 7.19 16.77
N ARG A 94 4.57 7.60 17.91
CA ARG A 94 4.64 6.79 19.13
C ARG A 94 3.54 7.20 20.10
N GLU A 95 2.81 6.20 20.59
CA GLU A 95 1.78 6.41 21.61
C GLU A 95 2.37 7.06 22.87
N GLY A 96 1.66 8.03 23.44
CA GLY A 96 2.10 8.79 24.62
C GLY A 96 2.96 10.02 24.31
N GLU A 97 3.35 10.26 23.06
CA GLU A 97 3.99 11.51 22.65
C GLU A 97 2.96 12.63 22.45
N ASN A 98 3.40 13.87 22.65
CA ASN A 98 2.54 15.04 22.43
C ASN A 98 2.18 15.15 20.95
N GLY A 99 0.90 15.33 20.63
CA GLY A 99 0.42 15.32 19.26
C GLY A 99 0.45 13.95 18.58
N TYR A 100 0.46 12.84 19.33
CA TYR A 100 0.41 11.49 18.77
C TYR A 100 -0.66 11.35 17.66
N LEU A 101 -0.24 10.78 16.53
CA LEU A 101 -1.11 10.42 15.42
C LEU A 101 -1.43 8.93 15.50
N SER A 102 -2.71 8.61 15.69
CA SER A 102 -3.17 7.22 15.72
C SER A 102 -2.98 6.55 14.35
N PRO A 103 -2.87 5.20 14.30
CA PRO A 103 -2.81 4.46 13.04
C PRO A 103 -4.00 4.76 12.11
N TYR A 104 -5.16 5.10 12.69
CA TYR A 104 -6.33 5.52 11.94
C TYR A 104 -6.11 6.85 11.22
N GLU A 105 -5.58 7.87 11.91
CA GLU A 105 -5.31 9.19 11.33
C GLU A 105 -4.20 9.13 10.29
N ILE A 106 -3.15 8.36 10.55
CA ILE A 106 -2.07 8.10 9.58
C ILE A 106 -2.63 7.49 8.30
N ARG A 107 -3.49 6.47 8.44
CA ARG A 107 -4.15 5.82 7.31
C ARG A 107 -4.98 6.80 6.49
N GLU A 108 -5.77 7.62 7.17
CA GLU A 108 -6.62 8.64 6.53
C GLU A 108 -5.76 9.67 5.78
N LEU A 109 -4.67 10.15 6.38
CA LEU A 109 -3.76 11.13 5.77
C LEU A 109 -2.99 10.58 4.57
N LEU A 110 -2.75 9.27 4.53
CA LEU A 110 -2.12 8.59 3.39
C LEU A 110 -3.14 8.23 2.27
N GLY A 111 -4.43 8.52 2.47
CA GLY A 111 -5.48 8.18 1.51
C GLY A 111 -5.64 6.67 1.33
N ILE A 112 -5.29 5.88 2.35
CA ILE A 112 -5.40 4.43 2.33
C ILE A 112 -6.87 4.05 2.60
N ASP A 113 -7.38 3.14 1.78
CA ASP A 113 -8.76 2.67 1.90
C ASP A 113 -9.04 2.06 3.29
N PRO A 114 -10.21 2.31 3.91
CA PRO A 114 -10.55 1.83 5.24
C PRO A 114 -10.50 0.31 5.43
N ALA A 115 -10.56 -0.48 4.35
CA ALA A 115 -10.43 -1.92 4.38
C ALA A 115 -8.98 -2.40 4.67
N TYR A 116 -7.99 -1.52 4.58
CA TYR A 116 -6.60 -1.83 4.83
C TYR A 116 -6.12 -1.32 6.20
N TYR A 117 -5.20 -2.07 6.78
CA TYR A 117 -4.48 -1.71 8.00
C TYR A 117 -3.07 -1.24 7.65
N ILE A 118 -2.51 -0.35 8.48
CA ILE A 118 -1.14 0.12 8.35
C ILE A 118 -0.38 -0.17 9.66
N SER A 119 0.86 -0.64 9.51
CA SER A 119 1.82 -0.76 10.60
C SER A 119 3.13 -0.15 10.12
N ILE A 120 3.65 0.80 10.89
CA ILE A 120 4.94 1.45 10.62
C ILE A 120 5.87 1.04 11.76
N GLU A 121 6.97 0.40 11.41
CA GLU A 121 7.98 -0.02 12.37
C GLU A 121 9.30 0.67 12.04
N ILE A 122 9.84 1.39 13.02
CA ILE A 122 11.14 2.07 12.89
C ILE A 122 12.12 1.36 13.81
N ARG A 123 13.11 0.70 13.21
CA ARG A 123 14.16 -0.01 13.94
C ARG A 123 15.48 0.75 13.84
N PRO A 124 16.22 0.92 14.95
CA PRO A 124 17.57 1.45 14.87
C PRO A 124 18.47 0.44 14.16
N ILE A 125 19.44 0.94 13.40
CA ILE A 125 20.43 0.08 12.70
C ILE A 125 21.41 -0.53 13.71
N TYR A 126 21.65 0.16 14.83
CA TYR A 126 22.56 -0.26 15.89
C TYR A 126 21.84 -0.22 17.24
N GLU A 127 22.15 -1.17 18.11
CA GLU A 127 21.77 -1.08 19.52
C GLU A 127 22.63 0.02 20.17
N VAL A 128 21.97 1.09 20.62
CA VAL A 128 22.63 2.21 21.30
C VAL A 128 22.19 2.19 22.75
N GLU A 129 23.13 1.94 23.66
CA GLU A 129 22.93 2.15 25.09
C GLU A 129 23.32 3.59 25.44
N ILE A 130 22.38 4.32 26.06
CA ILE A 130 22.64 5.68 26.54
C ILE A 130 22.96 5.58 28.03
N GLU A 131 24.23 5.70 28.40
CA GLU A 131 24.63 5.93 29.79
C GLU A 131 24.52 7.41 30.12
N GLN A 132 23.67 7.73 31.11
CA GLN A 132 23.61 9.07 31.67
C GLN A 132 24.78 9.24 32.65
N LEU A 133 25.78 10.04 32.27
CA LEU A 133 26.88 10.37 33.17
C LEU A 133 26.35 11.25 34.30
N SER A 134 26.38 10.72 35.52
CA SER A 134 26.10 11.43 36.78
C SER A 134 27.26 12.29 37.23
#